data_AF-A0A969F9G7-F1
#
_entry.id   AF-A0A969F9G7-F1
#
_cell.length_a   1.000
_cell.length_b   1.000
_cell.length_c   1.000
_cell.angle_alpha   90.00
_cell.angle_beta   90.00
_cell.angle_gamma   90.00
#
_symmetry.space_group_name_H-M   'P 1'
#
loop_
_entity.id
_entity.type
_entity.pdbx_description
1 polymer ?
#
loop_
_entity_poly.entity_id
_entity_poly.type
_entity_poly.pdbx_seq_one_letter_code
_entity_poly.pdbx_strand_id
1 'polypeptide(L)'
;MKPIKIPAIAERAQLLQTPNEQLVEIVLRQQEVIEQLVEAVERLKHTANSDSQSSSKPPSSDIHKRSERKSDTEGKATADKRKAGGQPGHEGKTRKGFGRVDRYEVVRPEQCVDCGGVRFAAEPVRVRGFVVAELVEPTIEVVEYQQQCCECSSCGAVVWGELPAGVVGEQSLGARLQAMLVWLGDITQDTSAYRSWAERFKVELHHALQQWLPQTGYAAGLLLRSLRDKADQWWYFLDHPEVPPDNNRSERSLRLAVTKRKVCGGSRSMVGFAQTAILLSVIQTCRAQGRSAFEFFQQALLSTADSNAQPMPSLIPVTT
;
A
#
# COMPACT_ATOMS: atom_id res chain seq x y z
N MET A 1 -37.56 8.62 -7.43
CA MET A 1 -37.07 9.92 -7.94
C MET A 1 -37.96 10.33 -9.09
N LYS A 2 -38.43 11.59 -9.12
CA LYS A 2 -39.08 12.11 -10.34
C LYS A 2 -38.02 12.16 -11.47
N PRO A 3 -38.34 11.74 -12.70
CA PRO A 3 -37.37 11.78 -13.79
C PRO A 3 -36.97 13.22 -14.08
N ILE A 4 -35.66 13.49 -14.10
CA ILE A 4 -35.11 14.79 -14.49
C ILE A 4 -35.39 14.95 -15.99
N LYS A 5 -36.28 15.89 -16.34
CA LYS A 5 -36.59 16.21 -17.74
C LYS A 5 -35.52 17.15 -18.27
N ILE A 6 -34.64 16.62 -19.12
CA ILE A 6 -33.65 17.42 -19.83
C ILE A 6 -34.39 18.21 -20.92
N PRO A 7 -34.30 19.55 -20.93
CA PRO A 7 -34.89 20.35 -22.00
C PRO A 7 -34.23 20.01 -23.34
N ALA A 8 -35.03 19.97 -24.41
CA ALA A 8 -34.53 19.68 -25.75
C ALA A 8 -33.50 20.73 -26.20
N ILE A 9 -32.49 20.30 -26.94
CA ILE A 9 -31.47 21.19 -27.51
C ILE A 9 -32.14 22.04 -28.59
N ALA A 10 -32.33 23.33 -28.33
CA ALA A 10 -32.85 24.26 -29.32
C ALA A 10 -31.78 24.51 -30.41
N GLU A 11 -32.19 24.51 -31.67
CA GLU A 11 -31.28 24.77 -32.79
C GLU A 11 -30.81 26.23 -32.76
N ARG A 12 -29.52 26.44 -33.09
CA ARG A 12 -28.87 27.76 -33.04
C ARG A 12 -29.63 28.85 -33.80
N ALA A 13 -30.28 28.50 -34.91
CA ALA A 13 -31.07 29.44 -35.72
C ALA A 13 -32.33 29.95 -34.99
N GLN A 14 -32.95 29.13 -34.14
CA GLN A 14 -34.14 29.51 -33.37
C GLN A 14 -33.78 30.40 -32.19
N LEU A 15 -32.66 30.12 -31.52
CA LEU A 15 -32.16 30.92 -30.40
C LEU A 15 -31.80 32.36 -30.80
N LEU A 16 -31.29 32.55 -32.01
CA LEU A 16 -30.96 33.89 -32.54
C LEU A 16 -32.18 34.75 -32.85
N GLN A 17 -33.37 34.14 -32.99
CA GLN A 17 -34.64 34.84 -33.25
C GLN A 17 -35.49 35.00 -31.98
N THR A 18 -35.01 34.48 -30.84
CA THR A 18 -35.75 34.49 -29.58
C THR A 18 -35.52 35.82 -28.84
N PRO A 19 -36.56 36.45 -28.27
CA PRO A 19 -36.41 37.67 -27.47
C PRO A 19 -35.46 37.47 -26.28
N ASN A 20 -34.67 38.49 -25.93
CA ASN A 20 -33.68 38.41 -24.85
C ASN A 20 -34.28 37.96 -23.50
N GLU A 21 -35.52 38.35 -23.19
CA GLU A 21 -36.22 37.93 -21.97
C GLU A 21 -36.42 36.41 -21.90
N GLN A 22 -36.82 35.79 -23.02
CA GLN A 22 -37.00 34.35 -23.12
C GLN A 22 -35.66 33.60 -23.10
N LEU A 23 -34.60 34.20 -23.65
CA LEU A 23 -33.24 33.65 -23.55
C LEU A 23 -32.74 33.64 -22.09
N VAL A 24 -33.02 34.69 -21.32
CA VAL A 24 -32.68 34.75 -19.88
C VAL A 24 -33.41 33.66 -19.11
N GLU A 25 -34.69 33.44 -19.39
CA GLU A 25 -35.47 32.38 -18.73
C GLU A 25 -34.94 30.97 -19.04
N ILE A 26 -34.53 30.73 -20.30
CA ILE A 26 -33.88 29.47 -20.70
C ILE A 26 -32.55 29.27 -19.96
N VAL A 27 -31.72 30.31 -19.84
CA VAL A 27 -30.42 30.23 -19.12
C VAL A 27 -30.62 29.96 -17.64
N LEU A 28 -31.56 30.65 -16.99
CA LEU A 28 -31.89 30.41 -15.57
C LEU A 28 -32.41 28.99 -15.36
N ARG A 29 -33.25 28.49 -16.27
CA ARG A 29 -33.76 27.12 -16.19
C ARG A 29 -32.66 26.07 -16.41
N GLN A 30 -31.71 26.33 -17.31
CA GLN A 30 -30.55 25.47 -17.52
C GLN A 30 -29.64 25.44 -16.29
N GLN A 31 -29.43 26.59 -15.63
CA GLN A 31 -28.65 26.68 -14.40
C GLN A 31 -29.23 25.81 -13.28
N GLU A 32 -30.56 25.85 -13.09
CA GLU A 32 -31.25 25.02 -12.10
C GLU A 32 -31.10 23.50 -12.38
N VAL A 33 -31.15 23.10 -13.65
CA VAL A 33 -30.93 21.71 -14.05
C VAL A 33 -29.47 21.27 -13.84
N ILE A 34 -28.51 22.16 -14.10
CA ILE A 34 -27.08 21.90 -13.85
C ILE A 34 -26.84 21.66 -12.36
N GLU A 35 -27.40 22.50 -11.49
CA GLU A 35 -27.28 22.34 -10.03
C GLU A 35 -27.84 21.00 -9.55
N GLN A 36 -29.02 20.60 -10.05
CA GLN A 36 -29.62 19.31 -9.72
C GLN A 36 -28.78 18.12 -10.21
N LEU A 37 -28.16 18.23 -11.40
CA LEU A 37 -27.29 17.20 -11.95
C LEU A 37 -25.96 17.10 -11.18
N VAL A 38 -25.37 18.23 -10.78
CA VAL A 38 -24.16 18.26 -9.95
C VAL A 38 -24.41 17.59 -8.61
N GLU A 39 -25.51 17.93 -7.92
CA GLU A 39 -25.88 17.33 -6.63
C GLU A 39 -26.18 15.82 -6.77
N ALA A 40 -26.78 15.39 -7.88
CA ALA A 40 -27.01 13.98 -8.17
C ALA A 40 -25.70 13.23 -8.43
N VAL A 41 -24.75 13.83 -9.17
CA VAL A 41 -23.42 13.25 -9.43
C VAL A 41 -22.62 13.14 -8.13
N GLU A 42 -22.66 14.13 -7.25
CA GLU A 42 -21.99 14.06 -5.94
C GLU A 42 -22.58 12.95 -5.08
N ARG A 43 -23.91 12.83 -5.01
CA ARG A 43 -24.58 11.72 -4.31
C ARG A 43 -24.21 10.36 -4.89
N LEU A 44 -24.18 10.23 -6.22
CA LEU A 44 -23.78 8.98 -6.88
C LEU A 44 -22.29 8.67 -6.67
N LYS A 45 -21.40 9.66 -6.70
CA LYS A 45 -19.98 9.50 -6.37
C LYS A 45 -19.78 9.05 -4.93
N HIS A 46 -20.52 9.62 -3.98
CA HIS A 46 -20.49 9.18 -2.58
C HIS A 46 -20.98 7.74 -2.43
N THR A 47 -22.02 7.34 -3.17
CA THR A 47 -22.56 5.98 -3.13
C THR A 47 -21.66 4.97 -3.85
N ALA A 48 -21.03 5.34 -4.97
CA ALA A 48 -20.07 4.50 -5.70
C ALA A 48 -18.73 4.34 -4.94
N ASN A 49 -18.29 5.38 -4.20
CA ASN A 49 -17.18 5.26 -3.25
C ASN A 49 -17.56 4.53 -1.95
N SER A 50 -18.80 4.02 -1.84
CA SER A 50 -19.25 3.16 -0.73
C SER A 50 -19.11 1.66 -1.05
N ASP A 51 -18.47 1.28 -2.16
CA ASP A 51 -18.17 -0.12 -2.46
C ASP A 51 -16.94 -0.62 -1.68
N SER A 52 -17.19 -1.09 -0.46
CA SER A 52 -16.49 -2.15 0.29
C SER A 52 -14.97 -2.07 0.57
N GLN A 53 -14.22 -1.05 0.14
CA GLN A 53 -12.78 -0.91 0.46
C GLN A 53 -12.33 0.43 1.07
N SER A 54 -13.22 1.41 1.28
CA SER A 54 -12.83 2.71 1.84
C SER A 54 -13.76 3.24 2.93
N SER A 55 -14.59 2.38 3.55
CA SER A 55 -15.34 2.82 4.73
C SER A 55 -14.43 2.82 5.96
N SER A 56 -13.96 4.00 6.31
CA SER A 56 -13.30 4.34 7.58
C SER A 56 -14.29 4.29 8.77
N LYS A 57 -15.04 3.18 8.89
CA LYS A 57 -15.66 2.78 10.14
C LYS A 57 -14.90 1.55 10.64
N PRO A 58 -14.39 1.54 11.89
CA PRO A 58 -13.87 0.32 12.46
C PRO A 58 -14.98 -0.75 12.44
N PRO A 59 -14.65 -2.06 12.34
CA PRO A 59 -15.63 -3.15 12.39
C PRO A 59 -16.30 -3.31 13.78
N SER A 60 -16.23 -2.28 14.62
CA SER A 60 -16.97 -2.16 15.88
C SER A 60 -18.26 -1.34 15.75
N SER A 61 -18.58 -0.81 14.57
CA SER A 61 -19.82 -0.03 14.36
C SER A 61 -21.03 -0.88 13.98
N ASP A 62 -20.83 -2.10 13.47
CA ASP A 62 -21.90 -3.09 13.33
C ASP A 62 -22.02 -3.91 14.61
N ILE A 63 -22.39 -3.24 15.69
CA ILE A 63 -23.12 -3.91 16.76
C ILE A 63 -24.51 -4.17 16.16
N HIS A 64 -24.73 -5.39 15.67
CA HIS A 64 -26.08 -5.89 15.51
C HIS A 64 -26.84 -5.55 16.80
N LYS A 65 -27.88 -4.71 16.71
CA LYS A 65 -28.83 -4.47 17.79
C LYS A 65 -29.52 -5.80 18.11
N ARG A 66 -28.87 -6.61 18.93
CA ARG A 66 -29.50 -7.79 19.52
C ARG A 66 -30.24 -7.27 20.73
N SER A 67 -31.57 -7.29 20.64
CA SER A 67 -32.48 -6.90 21.69
C SER A 67 -32.07 -7.53 23.01
N GLU A 68 -31.85 -6.70 24.03
CA GLU A 68 -31.66 -7.15 25.39
C GLU A 68 -32.93 -7.86 25.87
N ARG A 69 -32.90 -9.19 25.82
CA ARG A 69 -33.72 -10.03 26.69
C ARG A 69 -32.79 -10.99 27.41
N LYS A 70 -32.80 -10.86 28.74
CA LYS A 70 -32.17 -11.79 29.69
C LYS A 70 -32.67 -13.20 29.45
N SER A 71 -31.76 -14.16 29.52
CA SER A 71 -31.94 -15.31 30.40
C SER A 71 -30.57 -15.94 30.66
N ASP A 72 -30.30 -16.11 31.94
CA ASP A 72 -29.28 -16.97 32.51
C ASP A 72 -29.32 -18.37 31.86
N THR A 73 -28.19 -19.05 31.78
CA THR A 73 -27.94 -20.43 32.26
C THR A 73 -26.67 -20.97 31.61
N GLU A 74 -25.88 -21.61 32.48
CA GLU A 74 -24.68 -22.39 32.23
C GLU A 74 -24.91 -23.53 31.21
N GLY A 75 -23.84 -23.97 30.53
CA GLY A 75 -23.86 -25.23 29.77
C GLY A 75 -23.07 -25.21 28.48
N LYS A 76 -21.84 -25.75 28.50
CA LYS A 76 -21.14 -26.23 27.31
C LYS A 76 -21.67 -27.63 26.95
N ALA A 77 -22.09 -27.82 25.71
CA ALA A 77 -22.02 -29.03 24.86
C ALA A 77 -23.08 -28.88 23.76
N THR A 78 -22.91 -29.20 22.47
CA THR A 78 -21.90 -29.84 21.62
C THR A 78 -22.41 -29.55 20.20
N ALA A 79 -21.57 -29.15 19.25
CA ALA A 79 -21.98 -29.16 17.85
C ALA A 79 -20.79 -29.47 16.93
N ASP A 80 -21.02 -30.51 16.14
CA ASP A 80 -20.17 -31.20 15.19
C ASP A 80 -19.16 -30.36 14.40
N LYS A 81 -17.98 -30.95 14.22
CA LYS A 81 -16.89 -30.45 13.37
C LYS A 81 -17.34 -30.42 11.91
N ARG A 82 -17.73 -29.25 11.39
CA ARG A 82 -17.83 -29.03 9.94
C ARG A 82 -16.44 -29.13 9.33
N LYS A 83 -16.27 -29.99 8.32
CA LYS A 83 -15.02 -30.13 7.57
C LYS A 83 -14.69 -28.83 6.84
N ALA A 84 -13.40 -28.47 6.83
CA ALA A 84 -12.90 -27.26 6.19
C ALA A 84 -13.01 -27.35 4.66
N GLY A 85 -13.75 -26.42 4.06
CA GLY A 85 -13.94 -26.24 2.62
C GLY A 85 -15.05 -25.24 2.33
N GLY A 86 -15.00 -24.54 1.19
CA GLY A 86 -16.11 -23.70 0.73
C GLY A 86 -17.38 -24.55 0.53
N GLN A 87 -18.57 -23.97 0.74
CA GLN A 87 -19.79 -24.75 0.58
C GLN A 87 -19.91 -25.31 -0.85
N PRO A 88 -20.51 -26.50 -1.05
CA PRO A 88 -20.71 -27.07 -2.38
C PRO A 88 -21.43 -26.05 -3.28
N GLY A 89 -20.77 -25.62 -4.36
CA GLY A 89 -21.30 -24.61 -5.29
C GLY A 89 -20.69 -23.21 -5.19
N HIS A 90 -19.79 -22.92 -4.24
CA HIS A 90 -19.06 -21.65 -4.23
C HIS A 90 -17.95 -21.60 -5.29
N GLU A 91 -18.07 -20.69 -6.26
CA GLU A 91 -16.96 -20.37 -7.16
C GLU A 91 -15.78 -19.78 -6.38
N GLY A 92 -14.62 -20.44 -6.47
CA GLY A 92 -13.39 -19.96 -5.85
C GLY A 92 -12.89 -18.68 -6.52
N LYS A 93 -12.61 -17.64 -5.72
CA LYS A 93 -11.93 -16.43 -6.22
C LYS A 93 -10.41 -16.57 -6.05
N THR A 94 -9.74 -17.00 -7.11
CA THR A 94 -8.27 -16.96 -7.22
C THR A 94 -7.83 -15.54 -7.60
N ARG A 95 -6.67 -15.10 -7.10
CA ARG A 95 -6.08 -13.78 -7.43
C ARG A 95 -5.89 -13.70 -8.95
N LYS A 96 -6.38 -12.62 -9.60
CA LYS A 96 -6.08 -12.36 -11.02
C LYS A 96 -4.57 -12.16 -11.14
N GLY A 97 -3.91 -12.93 -12.01
CA GLY A 97 -2.45 -12.95 -12.16
C GLY A 97 -1.86 -11.62 -12.65
N PHE A 98 -0.53 -11.57 -12.83
CA PHE A 98 0.17 -10.40 -13.37
C PHE A 98 -0.08 -10.29 -14.89
N GLY A 99 -0.37 -9.08 -15.39
CA GLY A 99 -0.68 -8.85 -16.81
C GLY A 99 0.54 -8.85 -17.75
N ARG A 100 1.76 -8.84 -17.20
CA ARG A 100 3.03 -8.88 -17.92
C ARG A 100 3.96 -9.87 -17.22
N VAL A 101 4.68 -10.69 -18.00
CA VAL A 101 5.66 -11.68 -17.52
C VAL A 101 7.02 -11.33 -18.11
N ASP A 102 8.03 -11.09 -17.29
CA ASP A 102 9.36 -10.63 -17.74
C ASP A 102 10.27 -11.79 -18.22
N ARG A 103 10.04 -13.01 -17.74
CA ARG A 103 10.75 -14.23 -18.19
C ARG A 103 9.83 -15.45 -18.10
N TYR A 104 9.91 -16.34 -19.09
CA TYR A 104 9.26 -17.66 -19.03
C TYR A 104 10.30 -18.73 -18.70
N GLU A 105 9.96 -19.61 -17.76
CA GLU A 105 10.79 -20.76 -17.40
C GLU A 105 9.95 -22.03 -17.51
N VAL A 106 10.35 -22.92 -18.43
CA VAL A 106 9.66 -24.20 -18.66
C VAL A 106 10.33 -25.27 -17.80
N VAL A 107 9.67 -25.64 -16.70
CA VAL A 107 10.14 -26.70 -15.82
C VAL A 107 9.64 -28.05 -16.34
N ARG A 108 10.57 -28.92 -16.79
CA ARG A 108 10.29 -30.30 -17.20
C ARG A 108 10.68 -31.28 -16.09
N PRO A 109 9.96 -32.40 -15.93
CA PRO A 109 10.38 -33.43 -15.00
C PRO A 109 11.69 -34.07 -15.47
N GLU A 110 12.66 -34.18 -14.56
CA GLU A 110 13.94 -34.86 -14.83
C GLU A 110 13.86 -36.36 -14.51
N GLN A 111 12.98 -36.75 -13.59
CA GLN A 111 12.78 -38.13 -13.16
C GLN A 111 11.32 -38.42 -12.80
N CYS A 112 10.84 -39.59 -13.19
CA CYS A 112 9.51 -40.06 -12.82
C CYS A 112 9.50 -40.46 -11.34
N VAL A 113 8.59 -39.86 -10.56
CA VAL A 113 8.47 -40.14 -9.12
C VAL A 113 7.98 -41.57 -8.81
N ASP A 114 7.34 -42.24 -9.77
CA ASP A 114 6.76 -43.57 -9.58
C ASP A 114 7.71 -44.71 -9.98
N CYS A 115 8.46 -44.56 -11.08
CA CYS A 115 9.33 -45.61 -11.62
C CYS A 115 10.81 -45.23 -11.74
N GLY A 116 11.16 -43.98 -11.45
CA GLY A 116 12.54 -43.48 -11.53
C GLY A 116 13.07 -43.26 -12.95
N GLY A 117 12.25 -43.49 -13.98
CA GLY A 117 12.63 -43.30 -15.37
C GLY A 117 12.91 -41.83 -15.73
N VAL A 118 13.87 -41.60 -16.63
CA VAL A 118 14.35 -40.27 -17.03
C VAL A 118 13.96 -39.88 -18.46
N ARG A 119 13.21 -40.74 -19.15
CA ARG A 119 12.77 -40.52 -20.54
C ARG A 119 11.31 -40.09 -20.54
N PHE A 120 11.07 -38.89 -21.04
CA PHE A 120 9.73 -38.31 -21.20
C PHE A 120 9.44 -38.05 -22.67
N ALA A 121 8.17 -38.00 -23.04
CA ALA A 121 7.74 -37.60 -24.38
C ALA A 121 8.15 -36.14 -24.67
N ALA A 122 8.41 -35.84 -25.94
CA ALA A 122 8.84 -34.50 -26.36
C ALA A 122 7.75 -33.43 -26.14
N GLU A 123 6.48 -33.80 -26.34
CA GLU A 123 5.33 -32.93 -26.11
C GLU A 123 4.69 -33.19 -24.73
N PRO A 124 4.33 -32.13 -23.98
CA PRO A 124 3.68 -32.29 -22.69
C PRO A 124 2.22 -32.74 -22.86
N VAL A 125 1.79 -33.73 -22.08
CA VAL A 125 0.39 -34.19 -22.07
C VAL A 125 -0.54 -33.11 -21.49
N ARG A 126 -0.07 -32.32 -20.52
CA ARG A 126 -0.77 -31.18 -19.91
C ARG A 126 0.22 -30.12 -19.44
N VAL A 127 -0.17 -28.84 -19.53
CA VAL A 127 0.63 -27.70 -19.05
C VAL A 127 -0.16 -26.94 -17.99
N ARG A 128 0.49 -26.63 -16.87
CA ARG A 128 -0.05 -25.76 -15.82
C ARG A 128 0.93 -24.60 -15.60
N GLY A 129 0.45 -23.38 -15.79
CA GLY A 129 1.26 -22.17 -15.60
C GLY A 129 1.00 -21.49 -14.25
N PHE A 130 2.04 -20.92 -13.66
CA PHE A 130 1.97 -19.99 -12.55
C PHE A 130 2.90 -18.81 -12.84
N VAL A 131 2.52 -17.62 -12.36
CA VAL A 131 3.35 -16.43 -12.48
C VAL A 131 3.76 -16.01 -11.08
N VAL A 132 5.07 -15.89 -10.86
CA VAL A 132 5.70 -15.48 -9.60
C VAL A 132 6.51 -14.21 -9.88
N ALA A 133 6.34 -13.19 -9.04
CA ALA A 133 7.18 -12.00 -9.08
C ALA A 133 8.36 -12.19 -8.12
N GLU A 134 9.58 -11.98 -8.61
CA GLU A 134 10.83 -12.24 -7.89
C GLU A 134 11.79 -11.05 -8.01
N LEU A 135 12.55 -10.77 -6.94
CA LEU A 135 13.52 -9.68 -6.88
C LEU A 135 14.86 -10.14 -7.48
N VAL A 136 15.48 -9.35 -8.36
CA VAL A 136 16.73 -9.70 -9.07
C VAL A 136 17.72 -8.53 -9.04
N GLU A 137 19.03 -8.81 -8.96
CA GLU A 137 20.15 -7.83 -8.90
C GLU A 137 21.18 -8.09 -10.03
N PRO A 138 21.90 -7.08 -10.58
CA PRO A 138 22.50 -5.94 -9.86
C PRO A 138 22.07 -4.53 -10.34
N THR A 139 22.18 -3.55 -9.44
CA THR A 139 21.72 -2.16 -9.62
C THR A 139 22.75 -1.22 -10.26
N ILE A 140 24.04 -1.58 -10.33
CA ILE A 140 25.09 -0.82 -11.03
C ILE A 140 26.01 -1.83 -11.76
N GLU A 141 26.29 -1.55 -13.03
CA GLU A 141 27.19 -2.35 -13.89
C GLU A 141 28.41 -1.50 -14.28
N VAL A 142 29.61 -2.06 -14.16
CA VAL A 142 30.88 -1.40 -14.54
C VAL A 142 31.37 -2.05 -15.84
N VAL A 143 31.53 -1.25 -16.89
CA VAL A 143 31.89 -1.73 -18.23
C VAL A 143 33.15 -1.00 -18.71
N GLU A 144 34.18 -1.74 -19.12
CA GLU A 144 35.39 -1.19 -19.74
C GLU A 144 35.25 -1.20 -21.27
N TYR A 145 35.42 -0.03 -21.91
CA TYR A 145 35.38 0.11 -23.37
C TYR A 145 36.78 0.30 -23.92
N GLN A 146 37.27 -0.67 -24.70
CA GLN A 146 38.57 -0.60 -25.37
C GLN A 146 38.37 -0.25 -26.85
N GLN A 147 38.61 1.00 -27.23
CA GLN A 147 38.57 1.42 -28.63
C GLN A 147 39.87 1.00 -29.33
N GLN A 148 39.74 0.29 -30.44
CA GLN A 148 40.87 -0.08 -31.29
C GLN A 148 40.96 0.87 -32.48
N CYS A 149 42.19 1.25 -32.83
CA CYS A 149 42.50 2.00 -34.03
C CYS A 149 43.12 1.06 -35.05
N CYS A 150 42.48 0.91 -36.20
CA CYS A 150 42.87 -0.07 -37.21
C CYS A 150 43.02 0.61 -38.57
N GLU A 151 43.98 0.14 -39.36
CA GLU A 151 44.13 0.54 -40.75
C GLU A 151 43.23 -0.33 -41.65
N CYS A 152 42.47 0.31 -42.53
CA CYS A 152 41.63 -0.37 -43.49
C CYS A 152 42.49 -1.01 -44.59
N SER A 153 42.46 -2.33 -44.70
CA SER A 153 43.26 -3.08 -45.69
C SER A 153 42.92 -2.78 -47.16
N SER A 154 41.77 -2.16 -47.42
CA SER A 154 41.32 -1.84 -48.78
C SER A 154 41.69 -0.43 -49.25
N CYS A 155 41.86 0.53 -48.33
CA CYS A 155 42.10 1.93 -48.70
C CYS A 155 43.22 2.63 -47.89
N GLY A 156 43.81 1.97 -46.89
CA GLY A 156 44.89 2.52 -46.07
C GLY A 156 44.47 3.57 -45.04
N ALA A 157 43.17 3.85 -44.90
CA ALA A 157 42.69 4.81 -43.89
C ALA A 157 42.78 4.22 -42.48
N VAL A 158 43.30 5.00 -41.53
CA VAL A 158 43.40 4.62 -40.11
C VAL A 158 42.19 5.16 -39.35
N VAL A 159 41.40 4.27 -38.75
CA VAL A 159 40.09 4.60 -38.16
C VAL A 159 39.94 3.97 -36.77
N TRP A 160 39.37 4.72 -35.84
CA TRP A 160 39.01 4.25 -34.50
C TRP A 160 37.62 3.60 -34.49
N GLY A 161 37.43 2.55 -33.67
CA GLY A 161 36.11 1.99 -33.42
C GLY A 161 35.18 2.99 -32.70
N GLU A 162 33.94 3.12 -33.16
CA GLU A 162 32.96 4.02 -32.55
C GLU A 162 32.48 3.52 -31.17
N LEU A 163 32.28 4.44 -30.21
CA LEU A 163 31.67 4.12 -28.92
C LEU A 163 30.16 3.93 -29.05
N PRO A 164 29.55 3.07 -28.21
CA PRO A 164 28.10 2.94 -28.15
C PRO A 164 27.39 4.23 -27.73
N ALA A 165 26.16 4.42 -28.21
CA ALA A 165 25.37 5.62 -27.92
C ALA A 165 25.13 5.82 -26.40
N GLY A 166 25.45 7.03 -25.91
CA GLY A 166 25.31 7.40 -24.49
C GLY A 166 26.56 7.16 -23.63
N VAL A 167 27.63 6.60 -24.21
CA VAL A 167 28.96 6.53 -23.61
C VAL A 167 29.77 7.74 -24.05
N VAL A 168 30.19 8.55 -23.08
CA VAL A 168 31.04 9.73 -23.34
C VAL A 168 32.48 9.35 -23.00
N GLY A 169 33.36 9.43 -23.99
CA GLY A 169 34.79 9.17 -23.78
C GLY A 169 35.39 10.06 -22.69
N GLU A 170 36.38 9.55 -21.97
CA GLU A 170 37.13 10.24 -20.90
C GLU A 170 36.38 10.51 -19.58
N GLN A 171 35.16 10.01 -19.39
CA GLN A 171 34.42 10.12 -18.12
C GLN A 171 34.34 8.80 -17.35
N SER A 172 34.57 8.86 -16.03
CA SER A 172 34.60 7.68 -15.15
C SER A 172 33.23 7.16 -14.72
N LEU A 173 32.13 7.84 -15.05
CA LEU A 173 30.76 7.46 -14.67
C LEU A 173 29.83 7.57 -15.87
N GLY A 174 28.99 6.56 -16.10
CA GLY A 174 27.99 6.62 -17.16
C GLY A 174 26.90 7.66 -16.88
N ALA A 175 26.33 8.25 -17.94
CA ALA A 175 25.36 9.34 -17.84
C ALA A 175 24.16 9.03 -16.92
N ARG A 176 23.72 7.76 -16.86
CA ARG A 176 22.62 7.31 -15.98
C ARG A 176 23.00 7.29 -14.49
N LEU A 177 24.24 6.94 -14.16
CA LEU A 177 24.73 6.93 -12.78
C LEU A 177 25.02 8.35 -12.29
N GLN A 178 25.57 9.22 -13.16
CA GLN A 178 25.73 10.64 -12.87
C GLN A 178 24.39 11.32 -12.57
N ALA A 179 23.35 11.06 -13.37
CA ALA A 179 22.01 11.61 -13.15
C ALA A 179 21.39 11.15 -11.81
N MET A 180 21.62 9.90 -11.42
CA MET A 180 21.16 9.36 -10.13
C MET A 180 21.91 9.98 -8.95
N LEU A 181 23.23 10.18 -9.06
CA LEU A 181 24.04 10.79 -7.99
C LEU A 181 23.70 12.27 -7.79
N VAL A 182 23.40 13.00 -8.86
CA VAL A 182 22.87 14.38 -8.79
C VAL A 182 21.51 14.38 -8.09
N TRP A 183 20.62 13.46 -8.44
CA TRP A 183 19.30 13.33 -7.79
C TRP A 183 19.36 12.93 -6.31
N LEU A 184 20.32 12.08 -5.92
CA LEU A 184 20.55 11.68 -4.51
C LEU A 184 21.24 12.79 -3.69
N GLY A 185 22.15 13.55 -4.32
CA GLY A 185 22.82 14.68 -3.68
C GLY A 185 21.87 15.85 -3.35
N ASP A 186 20.89 16.09 -4.22
CA ASP A 186 19.93 17.20 -4.08
C ASP A 186 18.90 17.02 -2.94
N ILE A 187 18.74 15.79 -2.43
CA ILE A 187 17.70 15.47 -1.42
C ILE A 187 18.21 15.56 0.04
N THR A 188 19.51 15.70 0.31
CA THR A 188 20.03 15.49 1.70
C THR A 188 20.98 16.53 2.28
N GLN A 189 21.39 17.58 1.56
CA GLN A 189 22.53 18.42 2.00
C GLN A 189 22.26 19.90 2.27
N ASP A 190 21.09 20.23 2.82
CA ASP A 190 21.04 21.41 3.68
C ASP A 190 20.16 21.18 4.91
N THR A 191 20.74 20.51 5.92
CA THR A 191 20.10 20.31 7.22
C THR A 191 19.75 21.65 7.89
N SER A 192 20.45 22.74 7.54
CA SER A 192 20.14 24.08 8.04
C SER A 192 18.94 24.68 7.30
N ALA A 193 18.89 24.60 5.96
CA ALA A 193 17.72 25.05 5.20
C ALA A 193 16.49 24.20 5.50
N TYR A 194 16.62 22.88 5.69
CA TYR A 194 15.50 22.03 6.10
C TYR A 194 14.98 22.44 7.49
N ARG A 195 15.86 22.62 8.48
CA ARG A 195 15.44 23.08 9.82
C ARG A 195 14.82 24.46 9.77
N SER A 196 15.44 25.41 9.07
CA SER A 196 14.90 26.76 8.89
C SER A 196 13.59 26.77 8.11
N TRP A 197 13.40 25.86 7.16
CA TRP A 197 12.13 25.67 6.48
C TRP A 197 11.08 25.06 7.41
N ALA A 198 11.42 24.00 8.15
CA ALA A 198 10.52 23.32 9.07
C ALA A 198 10.02 24.27 10.18
N GLU A 199 10.91 25.09 10.75
CA GLU A 199 10.54 26.12 11.71
C GLU A 199 9.63 27.20 11.11
N ARG A 200 9.95 27.69 9.90
CA ARG A 200 9.07 28.63 9.20
C ARG A 200 7.70 28.02 8.91
N PHE A 201 7.65 26.78 8.45
CA PHE A 201 6.42 26.05 8.19
C PHE A 201 5.56 25.91 9.45
N LYS A 202 6.15 25.55 10.60
CA LYS A 202 5.43 25.47 11.88
C LYS A 202 4.81 26.81 12.26
N VAL A 203 5.52 27.92 12.09
CA VAL A 203 5.03 29.28 12.37
C VAL A 203 3.88 29.66 11.42
N GLU A 204 4.07 29.46 10.12
CA GLU A 204 3.05 29.76 9.10
C GLU A 204 1.78 28.93 9.31
N LEU A 205 1.94 27.64 9.62
CA LEU A 205 0.83 26.76 9.95
C LEU A 205 0.10 27.23 11.20
N HIS A 206 0.81 27.62 12.26
CA HIS A 206 0.18 28.13 13.48
C HIS A 206 -0.67 29.36 13.20
N HIS A 207 -0.13 30.30 12.41
CA HIS A 207 -0.86 31.50 12.01
C HIS A 207 -2.09 31.17 11.14
N ALA A 208 -1.94 30.28 10.16
CA ALA A 208 -3.05 29.83 9.32
C ALA A 208 -4.15 29.15 10.15
N LEU A 209 -3.79 28.28 11.11
CA LEU A 209 -4.74 27.64 12.00
C LEU A 209 -5.48 28.69 12.84
N GLN A 210 -4.80 29.69 13.42
CA GLN A 210 -5.43 30.76 14.18
C GLN A 210 -6.40 31.60 13.33
N GLN A 211 -6.04 31.91 12.08
CA GLN A 211 -6.86 32.70 11.18
C GLN A 211 -8.12 31.94 10.74
N TRP A 212 -8.00 30.64 10.45
CA TRP A 212 -9.10 29.85 9.86
C TRP A 212 -10.03 29.26 10.92
N LEU A 213 -9.54 28.95 12.12
CA LEU A 213 -10.35 28.32 13.18
C LEU A 213 -11.69 29.03 13.44
N PRO A 214 -11.74 30.38 13.55
CA PRO A 214 -12.98 31.11 13.79
C PRO A 214 -13.96 31.10 12.61
N GLN A 215 -13.47 30.81 11.41
CA GLN A 215 -14.22 30.88 10.15
C GLN A 215 -14.76 29.51 9.73
N THR A 216 -14.32 28.43 10.37
CA THR A 216 -14.68 27.06 9.97
C THR A 216 -15.94 26.53 10.67
N GLY A 217 -16.75 25.81 9.90
CA GLY A 217 -17.88 25.03 10.44
C GLY A 217 -17.42 23.84 11.30
N TYR A 218 -18.38 23.18 11.97
CA TYR A 218 -18.12 22.17 13.00
C TYR A 218 -17.11 21.07 12.61
N ALA A 219 -17.30 20.43 11.44
CA ALA A 219 -16.47 19.31 10.99
C ALA A 219 -15.03 19.74 10.66
N ALA A 220 -14.86 20.84 9.93
CA ALA A 220 -13.53 21.39 9.63
C ALA A 220 -12.83 21.89 10.91
N GLY A 221 -13.59 22.53 11.81
CA GLY A 221 -13.08 22.99 13.10
C GLY A 221 -12.55 21.85 13.99
N LEU A 222 -13.11 20.64 13.92
CA LEU A 222 -12.59 19.46 14.64
C LEU A 222 -11.19 19.09 14.16
N LEU A 223 -10.97 19.06 12.84
CA LEU A 223 -9.67 18.78 12.25
C LEU A 223 -8.65 19.86 12.63
N LEU A 224 -9.01 21.14 12.44
CA LEU A 224 -8.11 22.26 12.74
C LEU A 224 -7.74 22.32 14.23
N ARG A 225 -8.69 22.06 15.14
CA ARG A 225 -8.38 21.89 16.58
C ARG A 225 -7.44 20.71 16.80
N SER A 226 -7.65 19.58 16.14
CA SER A 226 -6.74 18.44 16.29
C SER A 226 -5.33 18.71 15.74
N LEU A 227 -5.19 19.47 14.66
CA LEU A 227 -3.88 19.87 14.11
C LEU A 227 -3.15 20.83 15.06
N ARG A 228 -3.89 21.72 15.74
CA ARG A 228 -3.35 22.64 16.75
C ARG A 228 -2.99 21.91 18.05
N ASP A 229 -3.94 21.19 18.63
CA ASP A 229 -3.83 20.60 19.97
C ASP A 229 -2.91 19.38 20.01
N LYS A 230 -2.62 18.78 18.85
CA LYS A 230 -1.71 17.63 18.70
C LYS A 230 -0.58 17.92 17.72
N ALA A 231 -0.17 19.18 17.58
CA ALA A 231 0.87 19.61 16.64
C ALA A 231 2.15 18.77 16.77
N ASP A 232 2.61 18.55 18.01
CA ASP A 232 3.82 17.76 18.31
C ASP A 232 3.75 16.31 17.80
N GLN A 233 2.54 15.75 17.63
CA GLN A 233 2.33 14.40 17.09
C GLN A 233 2.24 14.40 15.57
N TRP A 234 1.51 15.37 14.99
CA TRP A 234 1.33 15.47 13.54
C TRP A 234 2.62 15.82 12.81
N TRP A 235 3.49 16.61 13.45
CA TRP A 235 4.67 17.19 12.83
C TRP A 235 5.98 16.61 13.37
N TYR A 236 5.93 15.50 14.09
CA TYR A 236 7.09 14.84 14.69
C TYR A 236 8.24 14.59 13.69
N PHE A 237 7.90 14.22 12.45
CA PHE A 237 8.88 13.99 11.38
C PHE A 237 9.63 15.25 10.94
N LEU A 238 9.12 16.45 11.24
CA LEU A 238 9.83 17.70 10.98
C LEU A 238 11.05 17.86 11.90
N ASP A 239 10.93 17.39 13.14
CA ASP A 239 12.03 17.38 14.12
C ASP A 239 12.93 16.15 13.96
N HIS A 240 12.35 15.05 13.47
CA HIS A 240 13.00 13.75 13.27
C HIS A 240 12.88 13.32 11.80
N PRO A 241 13.69 13.87 10.88
CA PRO A 241 13.60 13.59 9.43
C PRO A 241 13.87 12.12 9.07
N GLU A 242 14.48 11.35 9.97
CA GLU A 242 14.62 9.90 9.86
C GLU A 242 13.29 9.14 9.97
N VAL A 243 12.24 9.79 10.51
CA VAL A 243 10.90 9.22 10.62
C VAL A 243 10.06 9.66 9.41
N PRO A 244 9.46 8.72 8.66
CA PRO A 244 8.59 9.09 7.54
C PRO A 244 7.38 9.93 7.98
N PRO A 245 6.87 10.84 7.12
CA PRO A 245 5.67 11.64 7.39
C PRO A 245 4.35 10.83 7.35
N ASP A 246 4.44 9.50 7.24
CA ASP A 246 3.30 8.61 7.10
C ASP A 246 3.27 7.55 8.20
N ASN A 247 2.07 7.00 8.45
CA ASN A 247 1.85 5.99 9.48
C ASN A 247 1.94 4.55 8.93
N ASN A 248 2.49 4.34 7.74
CA ASN A 248 2.44 3.04 7.06
C ASN A 248 3.06 1.93 7.92
N ARG A 249 4.14 2.25 8.65
CA ARG A 249 4.82 1.30 9.54
C ARG A 249 3.88 0.80 10.63
N SER A 250 3.20 1.70 11.33
CA SER A 250 2.28 1.32 12.41
C SER A 250 1.05 0.58 11.88
N GLU A 251 0.48 1.03 10.76
CA GLU A 251 -0.66 0.36 10.13
C GLU A 251 -0.32 -1.07 9.70
N ARG A 252 0.85 -1.27 9.09
CA ARG A 252 1.35 -2.60 8.70
C ARG A 252 1.52 -3.50 9.93
N SER A 253 2.08 -2.98 11.02
CA SER A 253 2.20 -3.70 12.29
C SER A 253 0.83 -4.10 12.84
N LEU A 254 -0.15 -3.18 12.85
CA LEU A 254 -1.48 -3.48 13.38
C LEU A 254 -2.29 -4.45 12.50
N ARG A 255 -2.00 -4.54 11.20
CA ARG A 255 -2.74 -5.39 10.26
C ARG A 255 -2.79 -6.86 10.67
N LEU A 256 -1.73 -7.40 11.26
CA LEU A 256 -1.73 -8.79 11.74
C LEU A 256 -2.76 -8.99 12.87
N ALA A 257 -2.82 -8.06 13.82
CA ALA A 257 -3.76 -8.09 14.93
C ALA A 257 -5.22 -7.94 14.46
N VAL A 258 -5.45 -7.00 13.54
CA VAL A 258 -6.79 -6.73 12.97
C VAL A 258 -7.28 -7.92 12.14
N THR A 259 -6.43 -8.50 11.31
CA THR A 259 -6.77 -9.70 10.52
C THR A 259 -7.06 -10.89 11.43
N LYS A 260 -6.23 -11.15 12.45
CA LYS A 260 -6.50 -12.19 13.46
C LYS A 260 -7.84 -11.97 14.13
N ARG A 261 -8.14 -10.74 14.57
CA ARG A 261 -9.41 -10.40 15.20
C ARG A 261 -10.59 -10.65 14.25
N LYS A 262 -10.47 -10.25 12.99
CA LYS A 262 -11.52 -10.43 11.97
C LYS A 262 -11.80 -11.91 11.69
N VAL A 263 -10.75 -12.72 11.56
CA VAL A 263 -10.87 -14.15 11.23
C VAL A 263 -11.35 -14.96 12.44
N CYS A 264 -10.82 -14.68 13.64
CA CYS A 264 -11.10 -15.47 14.84
C CYS A 264 -12.25 -14.91 15.71
N GLY A 265 -12.84 -13.77 15.35
CA GLY A 265 -13.89 -13.10 16.14
C GLY A 265 -13.36 -12.34 17.37
N GLY A 266 -12.04 -12.26 17.56
CA GLY A 266 -11.41 -11.59 18.70
C GLY A 266 -11.52 -12.37 20.02
N SER A 267 -11.03 -11.76 21.11
CA SER A 267 -11.07 -12.36 22.46
C SER A 267 -12.36 -11.98 23.17
N ARG A 268 -12.98 -12.94 23.87
CA ARG A 268 -14.21 -12.71 24.67
C ARG A 268 -13.93 -12.22 26.10
N SER A 269 -12.66 -12.10 26.48
CA SER A 269 -12.21 -11.58 27.79
C SER A 269 -10.99 -10.68 27.62
N MET A 270 -10.80 -9.74 28.55
CA MET A 270 -9.63 -8.86 28.58
C MET A 270 -8.32 -9.62 28.79
N VAL A 271 -8.34 -10.70 29.57
CA VAL A 271 -7.17 -11.58 29.77
C VAL A 271 -6.74 -12.21 28.44
N GLY A 272 -7.67 -12.78 27.68
CA GLY A 272 -7.36 -13.37 26.37
C GLY A 272 -6.96 -12.33 25.33
N PHE A 273 -7.44 -11.08 25.47
CA PHE A 273 -6.99 -9.97 24.65
C PHE A 273 -5.54 -9.62 24.95
N ALA A 274 -5.19 -9.45 26.22
CA ALA A 274 -3.83 -9.15 26.67
C ALA A 274 -2.83 -10.24 26.24
N GLN A 275 -3.17 -11.52 26.42
CA GLN A 275 -2.34 -12.65 25.97
C GLN A 275 -2.10 -12.63 24.46
N THR A 276 -3.15 -12.34 23.66
CA THR A 276 -3.01 -12.18 22.22
C THR A 276 -2.11 -11.00 21.85
N ALA A 277 -2.27 -9.87 22.55
CA ALA A 277 -1.45 -8.67 22.31
C ALA A 277 0.03 -8.97 22.58
N ILE A 278 0.35 -9.62 23.71
CA ILE A 278 1.72 -10.04 24.06
C ILE A 278 2.31 -10.93 22.96
N LEU A 279 1.59 -11.97 22.55
CA LEU A 279 2.03 -12.89 21.49
C LEU A 279 2.32 -12.16 20.18
N LEU A 280 1.44 -11.25 19.77
CA LEU A 280 1.62 -10.48 18.54
C LEU A 280 2.79 -9.50 18.65
N SER A 281 2.98 -8.86 19.81
CA SER A 281 4.14 -8.00 20.06
C SER A 281 5.45 -8.79 19.94
N VAL A 282 5.55 -9.97 20.54
CA VAL A 282 6.74 -10.85 20.42
C VAL A 282 7.00 -11.20 18.95
N ILE A 283 5.97 -11.65 18.22
CA ILE A 283 6.09 -12.03 16.80
C ILE A 283 6.54 -10.85 15.94
N GLN A 284 5.97 -9.67 16.15
CA GLN A 284 6.30 -8.47 15.38
C GLN A 284 7.71 -7.98 15.67
N THR A 285 8.14 -8.01 16.93
CA THR A 285 9.51 -7.66 17.32
C THR A 285 10.52 -8.64 16.72
N CYS A 286 10.28 -9.95 16.79
CA CYS A 286 11.15 -10.93 16.13
C CYS A 286 11.27 -10.67 14.63
N ARG A 287 10.14 -10.41 13.94
CA ARG A 287 10.14 -10.07 12.51
C ARG A 287 10.91 -8.79 12.21
N ALA A 288 10.76 -7.75 13.03
CA ALA A 288 11.47 -6.49 12.87
C ALA A 288 12.99 -6.66 13.07
N GLN A 289 13.41 -7.64 13.87
CA GLN A 289 14.82 -8.00 14.09
C GLN A 289 15.35 -9.05 13.10
N GLY A 290 14.56 -9.50 12.13
CA GLY A 290 14.96 -10.58 11.21
C GLY A 290 15.10 -11.96 11.88
N ARG A 291 14.53 -12.16 13.07
CA ARG A 291 14.60 -13.39 13.87
C ARG A 291 13.38 -14.28 13.65
N SER A 292 13.56 -15.59 13.77
CA SER A 292 12.45 -16.55 13.78
C SER A 292 11.64 -16.44 15.07
N ALA A 293 10.36 -16.08 14.95
CA ALA A 293 9.45 -16.08 16.10
C ALA A 293 9.23 -17.50 16.67
N PHE A 294 9.29 -18.53 15.81
CA PHE A 294 9.13 -19.92 16.23
C PHE A 294 10.31 -20.36 17.12
N GLU A 295 11.54 -20.10 16.67
CA GLU A 295 12.74 -20.40 17.47
C GLU A 295 12.75 -19.63 18.78
N PHE A 296 12.32 -18.36 18.77
CA PHE A 296 12.18 -17.56 19.98
C PHE A 296 11.23 -18.21 21.00
N PHE A 297 10.06 -18.66 20.57
CA PHE A 297 9.11 -19.34 21.47
C PHE A 297 9.62 -20.72 21.92
N GLN A 298 10.30 -21.46 21.05
CA GLN A 298 10.91 -22.74 21.41
C GLN A 298 11.97 -22.54 22.51
N GLN A 299 12.87 -21.57 22.35
CA GLN A 299 13.87 -21.22 23.36
C GLN A 299 13.19 -20.82 24.68
N ALA A 300 12.16 -19.97 24.62
CA ALA A 300 11.43 -19.54 25.81
C ALA A 300 10.80 -20.73 26.56
N LEU A 301 10.19 -21.67 25.84
CA LEU A 301 9.59 -22.88 26.42
C LEU A 301 10.64 -23.80 27.06
N LEU A 302 11.77 -24.02 26.38
CA LEU A 302 12.87 -24.85 26.89
C LEU A 302 13.47 -24.25 28.17
N SER A 303 13.73 -22.93 28.19
CA SER A 303 14.22 -22.22 29.38
C SER A 303 13.24 -22.26 30.57
N THR A 304 11.93 -22.34 30.32
CA THR A 304 10.94 -22.50 31.40
C THR A 304 10.84 -23.93 31.93
N ALA A 305 11.15 -24.93 31.12
CA ALA A 305 11.08 -26.34 31.50
C ALA A 305 12.32 -26.81 32.28
N ASP A 306 13.49 -26.26 31.96
CA ASP A 306 14.75 -26.60 32.61
C ASP A 306 15.60 -25.34 32.80
N SER A 307 15.49 -24.73 33.98
CA SER A 307 16.10 -23.42 34.31
C SER A 307 17.63 -23.41 34.20
N ASN A 308 18.25 -24.59 34.16
CA ASN A 308 19.71 -24.75 34.09
C ASN A 308 20.24 -25.05 32.67
N ALA A 309 19.36 -25.27 31.68
CA ALA A 309 19.78 -25.73 30.35
C ALA A 309 20.02 -24.59 29.33
N GLN A 310 19.25 -23.49 29.38
CA GLN A 310 19.35 -22.36 28.44
C GLN A 310 18.88 -21.03 29.06
N PRO A 311 19.56 -19.89 28.82
CA PRO A 311 19.12 -18.58 29.29
C PRO A 311 17.83 -18.13 28.58
N MET A 312 16.95 -17.42 29.31
CA MET A 312 15.69 -16.92 28.76
C MET A 312 15.95 -15.97 27.57
N PRO A 313 15.31 -16.19 26.41
CA PRO A 313 15.58 -15.38 25.23
C PRO A 313 15.06 -13.95 25.42
N SER A 314 15.89 -12.96 25.09
CA SER A 314 15.53 -11.54 25.17
C SER A 314 15.05 -10.99 23.82
N LEU A 315 14.05 -10.12 23.88
CA LEU A 315 13.62 -9.28 22.76
C LEU A 315 14.36 -7.93 22.73
N ILE A 316 15.07 -7.57 23.79
CA ILE A 316 15.91 -6.37 23.81
C ILE A 316 17.20 -6.73 23.07
N PRO A 317 17.54 -6.03 21.97
CA PRO A 317 18.79 -6.25 21.25
C PRO A 317 19.96 -6.03 22.21
N VAL A 318 20.95 -6.92 22.20
CA VAL A 318 22.21 -6.68 22.89
C VAL A 318 22.94 -5.61 22.09
N THR A 319 23.10 -4.41 22.63
CA THR A 319 23.88 -3.34 21.99
C THR A 319 25.32 -3.81 21.82
N THR A 320 25.69 -4.11 20.57
CA THR A 320 27.10 -4.27 20.13
C THR A 320 27.67 -2.93 19.71
#